data_AF-A0A258CSD8-F1
#
_entry.id   AF-A0A258CSD8-F1
#
_cell.length_a   1.000
_cell.length_b   1.000
_cell.length_c   1.000
_cell.angle_alpha   90.00
_cell.angle_beta   90.00
_cell.angle_gamma   90.00
#
_symmetry.space_group_name_H-M   'P 1'
#
loop_
_entity.id
_entity.type
_entity.pdbx_description
1 polymer ?
#
loop_
_entity_poly.entity_id
_entity_poly.type
_entity_poly.pdbx_seq_one_letter_code
_entity_poly.pdbx_strand_id
1 'polypeptide(L)'
;KPGELSREELIKEKYRGIRPAPGYPAQPDHTEKPILFDLLDAAAKTGVELTESMAMHPGSAVSGLYLAHPESHYFGISVLGKDQVEDYAQRKGMTLAEAERWLGPWLGY
;
A
#
# COMPACT_ATOMS: atom_id res chain seq x y z
N LYS A 1 -15.30 7.03 -26.48
CA LYS A 1 -16.76 7.10 -26.23
C LYS A 1 -17.07 8.37 -25.43
N PRO A 2 -18.25 8.99 -25.54
CA PRO A 2 -18.62 10.08 -24.63
C PRO A 2 -18.47 9.60 -23.19
N GLY A 3 -17.62 10.26 -22.39
CA GLY A 3 -17.30 9.86 -21.00
C GLY A 3 -16.05 8.99 -20.80
N GLU A 4 -15.28 8.65 -21.85
CA GLU A 4 -13.94 8.05 -21.67
C GLU A 4 -12.88 9.15 -21.52
N LEU A 5 -12.07 9.05 -20.46
CA LEU A 5 -10.91 9.92 -20.23
C LEU A 5 -9.80 9.63 -21.25
N SER A 6 -9.10 10.67 -21.69
CA SER A 6 -7.89 10.49 -22.50
C SER A 6 -6.75 9.84 -21.68
N ARG A 7 -5.73 9.30 -22.35
CA ARG A 7 -4.54 8.77 -21.68
C ARG A 7 -3.87 9.81 -20.79
N GLU A 8 -3.77 11.05 -21.27
CA GLU A 8 -3.21 12.17 -20.52
C GLU A 8 -4.07 12.51 -19.30
N GLU A 9 -5.39 12.38 -19.41
CA GLU A 9 -6.31 12.60 -18.29
C GLU A 9 -6.24 11.50 -17.24
N LEU A 10 -6.02 10.24 -17.66
CA LEU A 10 -5.73 9.14 -16.75
C LEU A 10 -4.39 9.34 -16.02
N ILE A 11 -3.35 9.80 -16.72
CA ILE A 11 -2.04 10.12 -16.12
C ILE A 11 -2.16 11.28 -15.13
N LYS A 12 -3.00 12.28 -15.43
CA LYS A 12 -3.33 13.41 -14.54
C LYS A 12 -4.36 13.06 -13.46
N GLU A 13 -4.76 11.80 -13.37
CA GLU A 13 -5.70 11.28 -12.37
C GLU A 13 -7.07 11.99 -12.33
N LYS A 14 -7.59 12.42 -13.49
CA LYS A 14 -8.88 13.13 -13.59
C LYS A 14 -10.14 12.25 -13.37
N TYR A 15 -9.98 11.05 -12.82
CA TYR A 15 -11.08 10.17 -12.44
C TYR A 15 -11.40 10.32 -10.95
N ARG A 16 -12.58 9.83 -10.55
CA ARG A 16 -12.96 9.72 -9.14
C ARG A 16 -12.25 8.53 -8.48
N GLY A 17 -11.75 8.73 -7.26
CA GLY A 17 -11.15 7.69 -6.43
C GLY A 17 -9.63 7.58 -6.59
N ILE A 18 -9.01 6.72 -5.79
CA ILE A 18 -7.56 6.49 -5.79
C ILE A 18 -7.21 5.00 -5.75
N ARG A 19 -5.96 4.68 -6.06
CA ARG A 19 -5.41 3.32 -6.07
C ARG A 19 -4.10 3.20 -5.28
N PRO A 20 -4.10 3.44 -3.95
CA PRO A 20 -2.88 3.41 -3.14
C PRO A 20 -2.27 2.01 -3.09
N ALA A 21 -0.95 1.96 -3.06
CA ALA A 21 -0.18 0.73 -3.04
C ALA A 21 0.69 0.67 -1.77
N PRO A 22 0.77 -0.48 -1.07
CA PRO A 22 1.65 -0.64 0.09
C PRO A 22 3.11 -0.32 -0.23
N GLY A 23 3.74 0.52 0.58
CA GLY A 23 5.09 1.06 0.42
C GLY A 23 5.14 2.51 -0.08
N TYR A 24 4.04 3.04 -0.63
CA TYR A 24 3.96 4.46 -0.97
C TYR A 24 3.67 5.31 0.29
N PRO A 25 3.94 6.63 0.27
CA PRO A 25 3.75 7.50 1.43
C PRO A 25 2.35 7.46 2.07
N ALA A 26 1.31 7.18 1.30
CA ALA A 26 -0.07 7.06 1.80
C ALA A 26 -0.34 5.75 2.57
N GLN A 27 0.50 4.73 2.39
CA GLN A 27 0.38 3.41 3.01
C GLN A 27 1.79 2.79 3.11
N PRO A 28 2.63 3.22 4.06
CA PRO A 28 4.07 2.90 4.04
C PRO A 28 4.41 1.45 4.40
N ASP A 29 3.55 0.74 5.14
CA ASP A 29 3.83 -0.63 5.56
C ASP A 29 3.77 -1.61 4.38
N HIS A 30 4.93 -2.15 4.01
CA HIS A 30 5.03 -3.15 2.93
C HIS A 30 4.35 -4.48 3.26
N THR A 31 4.17 -4.81 4.55
CA THR A 31 3.60 -6.07 5.02
C THR A 31 2.07 -6.15 4.89
N GLU A 32 1.45 -5.14 4.30
CA GLU A 32 0.04 -5.21 3.86
C GLU A 32 -0.12 -6.00 2.54
N LYS A 33 0.96 -6.23 1.78
CA LYS A 33 0.89 -6.98 0.51
C LYS A 33 0.43 -8.43 0.66
N PRO A 34 0.88 -9.23 1.64
CA PRO A 34 0.40 -10.59 1.84
C PRO A 34 -1.12 -10.66 1.98
N ILE A 35 -1.73 -9.75 2.74
CA ILE A 35 -3.20 -9.69 2.91
C ILE A 35 -3.90 -9.51 1.56
N LEU A 36 -3.39 -8.59 0.73
CA LEU A 36 -3.92 -8.36 -0.61
C LEU A 36 -3.72 -9.57 -1.53
N PHE A 37 -2.55 -10.22 -1.46
CA PHE A 37 -2.24 -11.40 -2.25
C PHE A 37 -3.14 -12.58 -1.87
N ASP A 38 -3.36 -12.81 -0.58
CA ASP A 38 -4.23 -13.85 -0.04
C ASP A 38 -5.69 -13.61 -0.43
N LEU A 39 -6.18 -12.38 -0.27
CA LEU A 39 -7.56 -12.00 -0.63
C LEU A 39 -7.86 -12.27 -2.11
N LEU A 40 -6.88 -12.05 -2.98
CA LEU A 40 -7.03 -12.18 -4.42
C LEU A 40 -6.64 -13.56 -4.95
N ASP A 41 -6.00 -14.40 -4.15
CA ASP A 41 -5.28 -15.59 -4.61
C ASP A 41 -4.30 -15.22 -5.76
N ALA A 42 -3.53 -14.15 -5.52
CA ALA A 42 -2.79 -13.45 -6.58
C ALA A 42 -1.64 -14.30 -7.15
N ALA A 43 -0.92 -15.02 -6.29
CA ALA A 43 0.22 -15.84 -6.73
C ALA A 43 -0.24 -16.96 -7.68
N ALA A 44 -1.29 -17.70 -7.32
CA ALA A 44 -1.81 -18.76 -8.17
C ALA A 44 -2.37 -18.24 -9.50
N LYS A 45 -3.02 -17.07 -9.49
CA LYS A 45 -3.66 -16.50 -10.68
C LYS A 45 -2.71 -15.76 -11.62
N THR A 46 -1.59 -15.25 -11.13
CA THR A 46 -0.70 -14.38 -11.90
C THR A 46 0.72 -14.89 -12.03
N GLY A 47 1.15 -15.82 -11.17
CA GLY A 47 2.54 -16.25 -11.05
C GLY A 47 3.47 -15.22 -10.41
N VAL A 48 2.95 -14.10 -9.90
CA VAL A 48 3.71 -13.11 -9.15
C VAL A 48 3.77 -13.53 -7.68
N GLU A 49 4.97 -13.56 -7.11
CA GLU A 49 5.23 -13.92 -5.71
C GLU A 49 5.76 -12.73 -4.91
N LEU A 50 5.69 -12.83 -3.58
CA LEU A 50 6.31 -11.87 -2.66
C LEU A 50 7.61 -12.46 -2.10
N THR A 51 8.70 -11.69 -2.17
CA THR A 51 9.96 -12.03 -1.52
C THR A 51 9.85 -11.84 0.01
N GLU A 52 10.86 -12.29 0.76
CA GLU A 52 10.96 -12.05 2.21
C GLU A 52 10.92 -10.56 2.59
N SER A 53 11.35 -9.68 1.68
CA SER A 53 11.31 -8.22 1.83
C SER A 53 10.01 -7.58 1.28
N MET A 54 9.01 -8.38 0.92
CA MET A 54 7.75 -7.94 0.32
C MET A 54 7.90 -7.24 -1.03
N ALA A 55 8.99 -7.51 -1.76
CA ALA A 55 9.10 -7.13 -3.17
C ALA A 55 8.29 -8.12 -4.02
N MET A 56 7.69 -7.64 -5.12
CA MET A 56 7.00 -8.52 -6.06
C MET A 56 7.97 -9.08 -7.09
N HIS A 57 7.84 -10.38 -7.41
CA HIS A 57 8.63 -11.06 -8.43
C HIS A 57 7.73 -11.87 -9.37
N PRO A 58 7.84 -11.73 -10.72
CA PRO A 58 8.72 -10.81 -11.46
C PRO A 58 8.48 -9.32 -11.16
N GLY A 59 9.54 -8.51 -11.26
CA GLY A 59 9.52 -7.12 -10.77
C GLY A 59 8.63 -6.14 -11.54
N SER A 60 8.23 -6.48 -12.78
CA SER A 60 7.27 -5.70 -13.56
C SER A 60 5.83 -5.98 -13.10
N ALA A 61 5.55 -5.69 -11.83
CA ALA A 61 4.27 -5.94 -11.18
C ALA A 61 3.80 -4.73 -10.37
N VAL A 62 2.49 -4.58 -10.22
CA VAL A 62 1.84 -3.53 -9.40
C VAL A 62 0.69 -4.17 -8.64
N SER A 63 0.55 -3.83 -7.35
CA SER A 63 -0.55 -4.24 -6.49
C SER A 63 -1.00 -3.07 -5.64
N GLY A 64 -2.29 -2.96 -5.35
CA GLY A 64 -2.82 -1.91 -4.48
C GLY A 64 -4.30 -2.09 -4.19
N LEU A 65 -4.86 -1.10 -3.49
CA LEU A 65 -6.28 -1.03 -3.15
C LEU A 65 -7.01 -0.16 -4.17
N TYR A 66 -8.34 -0.21 -4.15
CA TYR A 66 -9.19 0.76 -4.85
C TYR A 66 -10.13 1.44 -3.85
N LEU A 67 -10.10 2.77 -3.79
CA LEU A 67 -10.98 3.57 -2.97
C LEU A 67 -11.85 4.44 -3.87
N ALA A 68 -13.17 4.32 -3.75
CA ALA A 68 -14.14 4.99 -4.62
C ALA A 68 -14.77 6.26 -4.03
N HIS A 69 -14.39 6.66 -2.81
CA HIS A 69 -14.92 7.87 -2.18
C HIS A 69 -14.54 9.12 -3.01
N PRO A 70 -15.47 10.06 -3.30
CA PRO A 70 -15.15 11.20 -4.18
C PRO A 70 -14.10 12.14 -3.60
N GLU A 71 -13.95 12.15 -2.27
CA GLU A 71 -12.97 12.99 -1.57
C GLU A 71 -11.66 12.26 -1.22
N SER A 72 -11.53 10.97 -1.60
CA SER A 72 -10.26 10.26 -1.39
C SER A 72 -9.17 10.88 -2.27
N HIS A 73 -8.04 11.19 -1.67
CA HIS A 73 -6.87 11.73 -2.36
C HIS A 73 -5.61 11.13 -1.73
N TYR A 74 -4.50 11.13 -2.47
CA TYR A 74 -3.22 10.71 -1.91
C TYR A 74 -2.71 11.77 -0.93
N PHE A 75 -2.31 11.33 0.25
CA PHE A 75 -1.58 12.13 1.22
C PHE A 75 -0.39 11.32 1.73
N GLY A 76 0.70 11.98 2.11
CA GLY A 76 1.80 11.32 2.80
C GLY A 76 1.50 11.23 4.28
N ILE A 77 1.71 10.06 4.89
CA ILE A 77 1.74 9.99 6.34
C ILE A 77 2.97 10.76 6.83
N SER A 78 2.80 11.54 7.90
CA SER A 78 3.91 12.24 8.57
C SER A 78 4.75 11.27 9.40
N VAL A 79 5.69 11.81 10.19
CA VAL A 79 6.39 11.02 11.20
C VAL A 79 5.42 10.35 12.17
N LEU A 80 5.68 9.09 12.50
CA LEU A 80 4.90 8.25 13.39
C LEU A 80 5.41 8.38 14.83
N GLY A 81 4.50 8.65 15.76
CA GLY A 81 4.79 8.62 17.20
C GLY A 81 4.90 7.19 17.71
N LYS A 82 5.66 7.00 18.81
CA LYS A 82 5.87 5.68 19.41
C LYS A 82 4.58 5.00 19.85
N ASP A 83 3.66 5.77 20.43
CA ASP A 83 2.32 5.33 20.82
C ASP A 83 1.53 4.74 19.64
N GLN A 84 1.61 5.38 18.47
CA GLN A 84 0.98 4.89 17.25
C GLN A 84 1.61 3.59 16.76
N VAL A 85 2.93 3.45 16.85
CA VAL A 85 3.63 2.23 16.42
C VAL A 85 3.35 1.07 17.37
N GLU A 86 3.27 1.32 18.68
CA GLU A 86 2.87 0.33 19.68
C GLU A 86 1.45 -0.19 19.44
N ASP A 87 0.48 0.70 19.23
CA ASP A 87 -0.90 0.34 18.91
C ASP A 87 -1.00 -0.41 17.56
N TYR A 88 -0.21 0.00 16.56
CA TYR A 88 -0.17 -0.69 15.27
C TYR A 88 0.41 -2.11 15.38
N ALA A 89 1.51 -2.26 16.12
CA ALA A 89 2.12 -3.56 16.38
C ALA A 89 1.12 -4.52 17.05
N GLN A 90 0.39 -4.04 18.06
CA GLN A 90 -0.66 -4.82 18.72
C GLN A 90 -1.76 -5.27 17.75
N ARG A 91 -2.28 -4.36 16.91
CA ARG A 91 -3.32 -4.68 15.92
C ARG A 91 -2.87 -5.70 14.89
N LYS A 92 -1.59 -5.68 14.51
CA LYS A 92 -1.01 -6.63 13.55
C LYS A 92 -0.52 -7.93 14.19
N GLY A 93 -0.53 -8.04 15.52
CA GLY A 93 0.09 -9.16 16.22
C GLY A 93 1.60 -9.22 16.02
N MET A 94 2.24 -8.08 15.77
CA MET A 94 3.70 -7.94 15.63
C MET A 94 4.31 -7.50 16.96
N THR A 95 5.59 -7.80 17.14
CA THR A 95 6.39 -7.12 18.17
C THR A 95 6.63 -5.66 17.77
N LEU A 96 6.87 -4.79 18.75
CA LEU A 96 7.25 -3.40 18.49
C LEU A 96 8.47 -3.30 17.58
N ALA A 97 9.51 -4.12 17.82
CA ALA A 97 10.73 -4.13 17.03
C ALA A 97 10.49 -4.53 15.55
N GLU A 98 9.54 -5.43 15.28
CA GLU A 98 9.16 -5.78 13.91
C GLU A 98 8.43 -4.63 13.22
N ALA A 99 7.50 -3.96 13.91
CA ALA A 99 6.82 -2.79 13.37
C ALA A 99 7.80 -1.65 13.09
N GLU A 100 8.72 -1.37 14.01
CA GLU A 100 9.79 -0.39 13.83
C GLU A 100 10.71 -0.73 12.65
N ARG A 101 11.02 -2.02 12.43
CA ARG A 101 11.81 -2.45 11.27
C ARG A 101 11.12 -2.12 9.94
N TRP A 102 9.82 -2.37 9.84
CA TRP A 102 9.06 -2.14 8.60
C TRP A 102 8.71 -0.67 8.37
N LEU A 103 8.47 0.08 9.45
CA LEU A 103 8.09 1.49 9.42
C LEU A 103 9.28 2.45 9.60
N GLY A 104 10.51 1.93 9.72
CA GLY A 104 11.73 2.68 10.07
C GLY A 104 11.88 4.07 9.42
N PRO A 105 11.72 4.21 8.09
CA PRO A 105 11.83 5.52 7.41
C PRO A 105 10.78 6.56 7.84
N TRP A 106 9.75 6.14 8.56
CA TRP A 106 8.59 6.95 8.96
C TRP A 106 8.54 7.19 10.46
N LEU A 107 9.47 6.66 11.26
CA LEU A 107 9.50 6.87 12.71
C LEU A 107 9.92 8.29 13.05
N GLY A 108 9.25 8.89 14.04
CA GLY A 108 9.50 10.25 14.52
C GLY A 108 10.27 10.35 15.83
N TYR A 109 10.87 9.25 16.30
CA TYR A 109 11.50 9.13 17.61
C TYR A 109 12.76 8.26 17.58
#